data_AF-A0A0B7FXN6-F1
#
_entry.id   AF-A0A0B7FXN6-F1
#
_cell.length_a   1.000
_cell.length_b   1.000
_cell.length_c   1.000
_cell.angle_alpha   90.00
_cell.angle_beta   90.00
_cell.angle_gamma   90.00
#
_symmetry.space_group_name_H-M   'P 1'
#
loop_
_entity.id
_entity.type
_entity.pdbx_description
1 polymer ?
#
loop_
_entity_poly.entity_id
_entity_poly.type
_entity_poly.pdbx_seq_one_letter_code
_entity_poly.pdbx_strand_id
1 'polypeptide(L)'
;MAHLALVAIKFALIDSTSGYATLQNTVPNFLHLTAADPSLFDEQPHGNLVISFPRILIAPRHELTQFGLYDVTSAFLLGLPPLAEYGHDGECDSEMYKFEWIDGIPVALLQVISQVNSWRAGSRVRLDDWRMLEQRVLAWKSPYSMLDEASAPKSCVERAIVQEA
;
A
#
# COMPACT_ATOMS: atom_id res chain seq x y z
N MET A 1 -10.34 -9.38 11.99
CA MET A 1 -10.94 -10.03 10.81
C MET A 1 -12.12 -9.23 10.26
N ALA A 2 -13.28 -9.16 10.92
CA ALA A 2 -14.48 -8.45 10.40
C ALA A 2 -14.31 -6.92 10.22
N HIS A 3 -13.39 -6.29 10.96
CA HIS A 3 -13.25 -4.84 10.95
C HIS A 3 -12.63 -4.29 9.64
N LEU A 4 -11.72 -4.99 8.96
CA LEU A 4 -11.14 -4.52 7.69
C LEU A 4 -12.13 -4.62 6.51
N ALA A 5 -12.94 -5.68 6.47
CA ALA A 5 -14.05 -5.76 5.53
C ALA A 5 -15.06 -4.62 5.74
N LEU A 6 -15.32 -4.26 7.01
CA LEU A 6 -16.16 -3.10 7.33
C LEU A 6 -15.52 -1.77 6.90
N VAL A 7 -14.19 -1.63 7.02
CA VAL A 7 -13.44 -0.47 6.49
C VAL A 7 -13.70 -0.31 5.00
N ALA A 8 -13.51 -1.38 4.22
CA ALA A 8 -13.73 -1.39 2.77
C ALA A 8 -15.16 -0.94 2.41
N ILE A 9 -16.17 -1.55 3.04
CA ILE A 9 -17.59 -1.23 2.83
C ILE A 9 -17.87 0.23 3.17
N LYS A 10 -17.31 0.75 4.28
CA LYS A 10 -17.55 2.13 4.69
C LYS A 10 -16.90 3.15 3.77
N PHE A 11 -15.68 2.87 3.29
CA PHE A 11 -15.04 3.70 2.27
C PHE A 11 -15.84 3.70 0.96
N ALA A 12 -16.38 2.54 0.55
CA ALA A 12 -17.10 2.41 -0.72
C ALA A 12 -18.54 2.94 -0.69
N LEU A 13 -19.27 2.73 0.40
CA LEU A 13 -20.73 2.91 0.44
C LEU A 13 -21.23 4.01 1.38
N ILE A 14 -20.40 4.49 2.31
CA ILE A 14 -20.83 5.49 3.30
C ILE A 14 -20.09 6.81 3.04
N ASP A 15 -18.89 6.95 3.57
CA ASP A 15 -18.06 8.13 3.41
C ASP A 15 -16.63 7.86 3.90
N SER A 16 -15.69 8.70 3.48
CA SER A 16 -14.27 8.58 3.81
C SER A 16 -13.98 8.77 5.30
N THR A 17 -14.77 9.57 6.02
CA THR A 17 -14.57 9.83 7.44
C THR A 17 -14.93 8.61 8.27
N SER A 18 -16.06 7.96 7.98
CA SER A 18 -16.53 6.72 8.61
C SER A 18 -15.60 5.55 8.31
N GLY A 19 -15.13 5.45 7.06
CA GLY A 19 -14.10 4.47 6.65
C GLY A 19 -12.82 4.65 7.44
N TYR A 20 -12.28 5.87 7.46
CA TYR A 20 -11.04 6.19 8.18
C TYR A 20 -11.15 6.01 9.69
N ALA A 21 -12.24 6.46 10.32
CA ALA A 21 -12.48 6.23 11.75
C ALA A 21 -12.54 4.73 12.09
N THR A 22 -13.07 3.91 11.18
CA THR A 22 -13.09 2.46 11.36
C THR A 22 -11.69 1.87 11.19
N LEU A 23 -10.90 2.38 10.24
CA LEU A 23 -9.51 1.98 10.04
C LEU A 23 -8.66 2.28 11.28
N GLN A 24 -8.84 3.46 11.90
CA GLN A 24 -8.19 3.81 13.17
C GLN A 24 -8.45 2.78 14.27
N ASN A 25 -9.68 2.28 14.37
CA ASN A 25 -10.02 1.25 15.35
C ASN A 25 -9.35 -0.11 15.09
N THR A 26 -8.77 -0.33 13.91
CA THR A 26 -8.04 -1.56 13.57
C THR A 26 -6.55 -1.49 13.88
N VAL A 27 -6.00 -0.30 14.16
CA VAL A 27 -4.58 -0.08 14.44
C VAL A 27 -4.04 -1.00 15.55
N PRO A 28 -4.71 -1.17 16.71
CA PRO A 28 -4.17 -2.03 17.77
C PRO A 28 -4.01 -3.49 17.34
N ASN A 29 -4.95 -3.99 16.53
CA ASN A 29 -4.89 -5.35 16.00
C ASN A 29 -3.76 -5.50 14.98
N PHE A 30 -3.58 -4.50 14.11
CA PHE A 30 -2.47 -4.47 13.17
C PHE A 30 -1.13 -4.50 13.91
N LEU A 31 -0.93 -3.64 14.89
CA LEU A 31 0.31 -3.60 15.69
C LEU A 31 0.55 -4.90 16.45
N HIS A 32 -0.51 -5.56 16.95
CA HIS A 32 -0.38 -6.86 17.59
C HIS A 32 0.07 -7.94 16.61
N LEU A 33 -0.50 -7.95 15.39
CA LEU A 33 -0.15 -8.92 14.36
C LEU A 33 1.27 -8.73 13.83
N THR A 34 1.73 -7.49 13.68
CA THR A 34 3.11 -7.20 13.26
C THR A 34 4.09 -7.54 14.37
N ALA A 35 3.81 -7.17 15.63
CA ALA A 35 4.65 -7.51 16.78
C ALA A 35 4.84 -9.03 16.99
N ALA A 36 3.88 -9.85 16.54
CA ALA A 36 3.98 -11.30 16.60
C ALA A 36 4.96 -11.90 15.57
N ASP A 37 5.44 -11.12 14.60
CA ASP A 37 6.37 -11.55 13.57
C ASP A 37 7.53 -10.54 13.41
N PRO A 38 8.67 -10.80 14.08
CA PRO A 38 9.84 -9.91 14.02
C PRO A 38 10.38 -9.68 12.61
N SER A 39 10.11 -10.58 11.66
CA SER A 39 10.59 -10.44 10.27
C SER A 39 9.94 -9.25 9.56
N LEU A 40 8.83 -8.72 10.08
CA LEU A 40 8.12 -7.59 9.50
C LEU A 40 8.69 -6.23 9.92
N PHE A 41 9.72 -6.19 10.76
CA PHE A 41 10.33 -4.94 11.18
C PHE A 41 11.69 -4.71 10.50
N ASP A 42 11.99 -3.44 10.29
CA ASP A 42 13.32 -2.97 9.89
C ASP A 42 13.90 -2.08 10.98
N GLU A 43 15.15 -2.35 11.33
CA GLU A 43 15.93 -1.49 12.21
C GLU A 43 16.59 -0.39 11.37
N GLN A 44 16.15 0.84 11.61
CA GLN A 44 16.68 2.04 10.98
C GLN A 44 17.97 2.49 11.68
N PRO A 45 18.81 3.28 10.98
CA PRO A 45 19.95 3.93 11.63
C PRO A 45 19.52 4.66 12.90
N HIS A 46 20.31 4.55 13.97
CA HIS A 46 20.01 5.06 15.33
C HIS A 46 19.06 4.19 16.18
N GLY A 47 18.77 2.95 15.76
CA GLY A 47 18.04 1.96 16.59
C GLY A 47 16.52 2.15 16.60
N ASN A 48 15.98 2.89 15.64
CA ASN A 48 14.53 3.03 15.48
C ASN A 48 13.97 1.78 14.79
N LEU A 49 13.02 1.10 15.43
CA LEU A 49 12.34 -0.06 14.86
C LEU A 49 11.05 0.40 14.17
N VAL A 50 10.91 0.13 12.87
CA VAL A 50 9.74 0.50 12.06
C VAL A 50 9.19 -0.68 11.31
N ILE A 51 7.93 -0.61 10.88
CA ILE A 51 7.29 -1.74 10.21
C ILE A 51 7.64 -1.69 8.72
N SER A 52 8.24 -2.74 8.20
CA SER A 52 8.66 -2.83 6.80
C SER A 52 7.44 -2.91 5.87
N PHE A 53 7.17 -1.83 5.13
CA PHE A 53 6.06 -1.79 4.19
C PHE A 53 6.21 -2.81 3.06
N PRO A 54 7.38 -2.96 2.40
CA PRO A 54 7.59 -4.03 1.43
C PRO A 54 7.27 -5.42 1.97
N ARG A 55 7.65 -5.73 3.22
CA ARG A 55 7.41 -7.05 3.83
C ARG A 55 5.96 -7.27 4.22
N ILE A 56 5.24 -6.23 4.66
CA ILE A 56 3.79 -6.30 4.88
C ILE A 56 3.05 -6.65 3.58
N LEU A 57 3.50 -6.10 2.44
CA LEU A 57 2.83 -6.33 1.17
C LEU A 57 2.95 -7.77 0.66
N ILE A 58 4.01 -8.47 1.03
CA ILE A 58 4.24 -9.88 0.68
C ILE A 58 3.90 -10.85 1.83
N ALA A 59 3.46 -10.33 2.98
CA ALA A 59 3.17 -11.16 4.14
C ALA A 59 2.05 -12.17 3.82
N PRO A 60 2.14 -13.42 4.32
CA PRO A 60 1.10 -14.42 4.09
C PRO A 60 -0.23 -14.07 4.77
N ARG A 61 -0.20 -13.14 5.75
CA ARG A 61 -1.38 -12.66 6.48
C ARG A 61 -2.02 -11.50 5.72
N HIS A 62 -3.12 -11.81 5.04
CA HIS A 62 -3.84 -10.86 4.20
C HIS A 62 -4.30 -9.59 4.95
N GLU A 63 -4.55 -9.70 6.26
CA GLU A 63 -4.98 -8.57 7.10
C GLU A 63 -3.92 -7.48 7.20
N LEU A 64 -2.64 -7.86 7.22
CA LEU A 64 -1.53 -6.91 7.25
C LEU A 64 -1.47 -6.13 5.95
N THR A 65 -1.58 -6.83 4.83
CA THR A 65 -1.56 -6.25 3.49
C THR A 65 -2.76 -5.31 3.28
N GLN A 66 -3.97 -5.75 3.67
CA GLN A 66 -5.18 -4.92 3.58
C GLN A 66 -5.09 -3.66 4.45
N PHE A 67 -4.61 -3.80 5.69
CA PHE A 67 -4.40 -2.63 6.55
C PHE A 67 -3.42 -1.65 5.90
N GLY A 68 -2.25 -2.14 5.44
CA GLY A 68 -1.24 -1.32 4.80
C GLY A 68 -1.77 -0.58 3.56
N LEU A 69 -2.57 -1.24 2.73
CA LEU A 69 -3.24 -0.59 1.60
C LEU A 69 -4.16 0.53 2.05
N TYR A 70 -5.11 0.25 2.95
CA TYR A 70 -6.09 1.25 3.36
C TYR A 70 -5.43 2.41 4.08
N ASP A 71 -4.41 2.14 4.88
CA ASP A 71 -3.64 3.17 5.56
C ASP A 71 -2.92 4.09 4.57
N VAL A 72 -2.14 3.52 3.63
CA VAL A 72 -1.40 4.31 2.64
C VAL A 72 -2.32 5.05 1.67
N THR A 73 -3.37 4.40 1.16
CA THR A 73 -4.31 5.04 0.23
C THR A 73 -5.13 6.12 0.93
N SER A 74 -5.64 5.87 2.13
CA SER A 74 -6.42 6.89 2.86
C SER A 74 -5.55 8.06 3.30
N ALA A 75 -4.33 7.83 3.78
CA ALA A 75 -3.37 8.89 4.09
C ALA A 75 -3.10 9.79 2.87
N PHE A 76 -2.92 9.18 1.70
CA PHE A 76 -2.68 9.92 0.47
C PHE A 76 -3.90 10.74 0.02
N LEU A 77 -5.07 10.11 -0.04
CA LEU A 77 -6.29 10.73 -0.55
C LEU A 77 -6.83 11.82 0.39
N LEU A 78 -6.71 11.61 1.72
CA LEU A 78 -7.23 12.53 2.73
C LEU A 78 -6.19 13.56 3.17
N GLY A 79 -4.93 13.46 2.71
CA GLY A 79 -3.84 14.33 3.12
C GLY A 79 -3.50 14.20 4.61
N LEU A 80 -3.70 13.01 5.17
CA LEU A 80 -3.45 12.70 6.58
C LEU A 80 -2.13 11.93 6.75
N PRO A 81 -1.48 12.00 7.92
CA PRO A 81 -0.38 11.09 8.23
C PRO A 81 -0.86 9.63 8.23
N PRO A 82 -0.02 8.68 7.79
CA PRO A 82 -0.32 7.26 7.94
C PRO A 82 -0.42 6.89 9.42
N LEU A 83 -1.27 5.91 9.72
CA LEU A 83 -1.57 5.44 11.07
C LEU A 83 -0.42 4.60 11.65
N ALA A 84 0.37 3.95 10.81
CA ALA A 84 1.59 3.26 11.20
C ALA A 84 2.84 3.92 10.60
N GLU A 85 3.97 3.78 11.31
CA GLU A 85 5.26 4.23 10.82
C GLU A 85 5.93 3.11 10.01
N TYR A 86 6.09 3.39 8.72
CA TYR A 86 6.59 2.44 7.74
C TYR A 86 8.06 2.68 7.39
N GLY A 87 8.84 1.60 7.42
CA GLY A 87 10.13 1.50 6.75
C GLY A 87 9.95 1.14 5.28
N HIS A 88 10.83 1.66 4.43
CA HIS A 88 10.79 1.46 2.98
C HIS A 88 12.04 0.75 2.46
N ASP A 89 12.85 0.21 3.36
CA ASP A 89 14.00 -0.61 3.02
C ASP A 89 13.55 -2.00 2.58
N GLY A 90 14.16 -2.51 1.53
CA GLY A 90 13.85 -3.83 0.99
C GLY A 90 13.20 -3.77 -0.39
N GLU A 91 13.64 -4.68 -1.25
CA GLU A 91 13.00 -4.92 -2.53
C GLU A 91 11.72 -5.72 -2.32
N CYS A 92 10.79 -5.48 -3.22
CA CYS A 92 9.53 -6.16 -3.22
C CYS A 92 9.46 -6.82 -4.60
N ASP A 93 9.51 -8.15 -4.63
CA ASP A 93 9.57 -8.90 -5.88
C ASP A 93 8.22 -8.81 -6.59
N SER A 94 8.25 -8.23 -7.80
CA SER A 94 7.06 -7.98 -8.63
C SER A 94 6.24 -9.23 -8.95
N GLU A 95 6.88 -10.39 -8.94
CA GLU A 95 6.26 -11.66 -9.32
C GLU A 95 5.43 -12.30 -8.20
N MET A 96 5.56 -11.85 -6.95
CA MET A 96 4.85 -12.42 -5.81
C MET A 96 3.49 -11.76 -5.49
N TYR A 97 3.10 -10.73 -6.26
CA TYR A 97 1.96 -9.90 -5.88
C TYR A 97 0.60 -10.48 -6.25
N LYS A 98 0.01 -11.16 -5.27
CA LYS A 98 -1.44 -11.42 -5.22
C LYS A 98 -2.27 -10.14 -5.07
N PHE A 99 -1.64 -9.02 -4.71
CA PHE A 99 -2.32 -7.77 -4.35
C PHE A 99 -2.72 -6.91 -5.54
N GLU A 100 -1.96 -6.97 -6.65
CA GLU A 100 -2.37 -6.30 -7.91
C GLU A 100 -3.75 -6.76 -8.39
N TRP A 101 -4.19 -7.95 -7.94
CA TRP A 101 -5.44 -8.58 -8.34
C TRP A 101 -6.66 -8.14 -7.51
N ILE A 102 -6.48 -7.65 -6.28
CA ILE A 102 -7.61 -7.44 -5.34
C ILE A 102 -8.13 -6.00 -5.42
N ASP A 103 -7.24 -5.01 -5.53
CA ASP A 103 -7.62 -3.59 -5.51
C ASP A 103 -7.15 -2.81 -6.74
N GLY A 104 -6.49 -3.47 -7.70
CA GLY A 104 -6.09 -2.88 -8.99
C GLY A 104 -4.96 -1.84 -8.90
N ILE A 105 -4.37 -1.63 -7.73
CA ILE A 105 -3.26 -0.68 -7.52
C ILE A 105 -1.93 -1.45 -7.61
N PRO A 106 -1.03 -1.11 -8.56
CA PRO A 106 0.29 -1.74 -8.64
C PRO A 106 1.09 -1.53 -7.36
N VAL A 107 1.73 -2.58 -6.86
CA VAL A 107 2.47 -2.53 -5.58
C VAL A 107 3.60 -1.49 -5.63
N ALA A 108 4.31 -1.40 -6.76
CA ALA A 108 5.34 -0.38 -6.95
C ALA A 108 4.80 1.05 -6.80
N LEU A 109 3.57 1.32 -7.25
CA LEU A 109 2.93 2.62 -7.06
C LEU A 109 2.60 2.86 -5.59
N LEU A 110 2.08 1.85 -4.90
CA LEU A 110 1.79 1.87 -3.47
C LEU A 110 3.03 2.20 -2.62
N GLN A 111 4.18 1.64 -2.96
CA GLN A 111 5.45 1.93 -2.29
C GLN A 111 5.92 3.38 -2.51
N VAL A 112 5.71 3.92 -3.70
CA VAL A 112 6.02 5.33 -3.96
C VAL A 112 5.09 6.23 -3.14
N ILE A 113 3.79 5.92 -3.11
CA ILE A 113 2.80 6.66 -2.33
C ILE A 113 3.11 6.59 -0.82
N SER A 114 3.49 5.43 -0.30
CA SER A 114 3.84 5.27 1.12
C SER A 114 5.03 6.14 1.51
N GLN A 115 6.06 6.22 0.67
CA GLN A 115 7.22 7.11 0.90
C GLN A 115 6.82 8.58 0.89
N VAL A 116 5.96 9.00 -0.06
CA VAL A 116 5.44 10.38 -0.12
C VAL A 116 4.65 10.72 1.15
N ASN A 117 3.79 9.81 1.61
CA ASN A 117 3.02 9.99 2.84
C ASN A 117 3.93 10.10 4.07
N SER A 118 4.93 9.22 4.19
CA SER A 118 5.93 9.28 5.27
C SER A 118 6.71 10.60 5.24
N TRP A 119 7.08 11.09 4.06
CA TRP A 119 7.78 12.37 3.91
C TRP A 119 6.91 13.55 4.37
N ARG A 120 5.64 13.60 3.91
CA ARG A 120 4.68 14.64 4.31
C ARG A 120 4.40 14.64 5.82
N ALA A 121 4.40 13.46 6.44
CA ALA A 121 4.20 13.30 7.87
C ALA A 121 5.43 13.66 8.72
N GLY A 122 6.57 13.99 8.11
CA GLY A 122 7.82 14.24 8.82
C GLY A 122 8.37 12.99 9.52
N SER A 123 8.29 11.83 8.84
CA SER A 123 8.74 10.55 9.37
C SER A 123 10.18 10.60 9.89
N ARG A 124 10.44 9.78 10.90
CA ARG A 124 11.77 9.61 11.51
C ARG A 124 12.65 8.62 10.74
N VAL A 125 12.06 7.94 9.75
CA VAL A 125 12.73 7.02 8.84
C VAL A 125 13.54 7.81 7.83
N ARG A 126 14.70 7.28 7.44
CA ARG A 126 15.50 7.87 6.36
C ARG A 126 14.72 7.75 5.05
N LEU A 127 14.32 8.88 4.50
CA LEU A 127 13.64 8.96 3.21
C LEU A 127 14.54 9.62 2.18
N ASP A 128 14.26 9.32 0.92
CA ASP A 128 14.82 10.06 -0.20
C ASP A 128 14.35 11.52 -0.20
N ASP A 129 15.17 12.41 -0.76
CA ASP A 129 14.81 13.81 -0.94
C ASP A 129 13.50 13.93 -1.74
N TRP A 130 12.69 14.94 -1.44
CA TRP A 130 11.37 15.11 -2.05
C TRP A 130 11.45 15.21 -3.57
N ARG A 131 12.55 15.75 -4.11
CA ARG A 131 12.82 15.81 -5.55
C ARG A 131 13.01 14.43 -6.15
N MET A 132 13.67 13.52 -5.45
CA MET A 132 13.84 12.14 -5.91
C MET A 132 12.51 11.39 -5.85
N LEU A 133 11.70 11.61 -4.81
CA LEU A 133 10.35 11.04 -4.73
C LEU A 133 9.45 11.55 -5.86
N GLU A 134 9.47 12.86 -6.13
CA GLU A 134 8.74 13.46 -7.25
C GLU A 134 9.19 12.89 -8.59
N GLN A 135 10.50 12.76 -8.82
CA GLN A 135 11.04 12.14 -10.02
C GLN A 135 10.61 10.67 -10.17
N ARG A 136 10.54 9.90 -9.10
CA ARG A 136 10.03 8.52 -9.13
C ARG A 136 8.55 8.47 -9.53
N VAL A 137 7.73 9.37 -8.98
CA VAL A 137 6.31 9.48 -9.35
C VAL A 137 6.18 9.81 -10.84
N LEU A 138 6.94 10.78 -11.34
CA LEU A 138 6.89 11.21 -12.74
C LEU A 138 7.46 10.17 -13.71
N ALA A 139 8.46 9.40 -13.27
CA ALA A 139 9.08 8.33 -14.05
C ALA A 139 8.27 7.03 -14.01
N TRP A 140 7.35 6.88 -13.05
CA TRP A 140 6.52 5.69 -12.92
C TRP A 140 5.66 5.51 -14.17
N LYS A 141 5.73 4.31 -14.75
CA LYS A 141 4.87 3.87 -15.84
C LYS A 141 4.23 2.56 -15.43
N SER A 142 2.94 2.43 -15.72
CA SER A 142 2.25 1.17 -15.48
C SER A 142 2.93 0.06 -16.30
N PRO A 143 3.30 -1.08 -15.69
CA PRO A 143 3.80 -2.22 -16.44
C PRO A 143 2.76 -2.74 -17.46
N TYR A 144 1.50 -2.39 -17.28
CA TYR A 144 0.40 -2.71 -18.19
C TYR A 144 0.24 -1.71 -19.35
N SER A 145 0.98 -0.59 -19.38
CA SER A 145 0.86 0.43 -20.43
C SER A 145 1.37 -0.03 -21.80
N MET A 146 2.05 -1.18 -21.89
CA MET A 146 2.58 -1.75 -23.14
C MET A 146 1.81 -2.97 -23.65
N LEU A 147 0.81 -3.46 -22.92
CA LEU A 147 -0.03 -4.59 -23.37
C LEU A 147 -0.97 -4.21 -24.53
N ASP A 148 -1.08 -2.93 -24.85
CA ASP A 148 -2.01 -2.41 -25.87
C ASP A 148 -1.44 -2.49 -27.31
N GLU A 149 -0.11 -2.61 -27.50
CA GLU A 149 0.49 -2.51 -28.85
C GLU A 149 1.22 -3.76 -29.36
N ALA A 150 1.59 -4.72 -28.52
CA ALA A 150 2.28 -5.91 -29.00
C ALA A 150 1.94 -7.15 -28.18
N SER A 151 1.17 -8.06 -28.79
CA SER A 151 0.96 -9.46 -28.36
C SER A 151 0.10 -9.69 -27.12
N ALA A 152 -1.19 -9.37 -27.20
CA ALA A 152 -2.17 -10.03 -26.34
C ALA A 152 -2.60 -11.38 -26.95
N PRO A 153 -2.35 -12.55 -26.31
CA PRO A 153 -3.15 -13.73 -26.58
C PRO A 153 -4.61 -13.39 -26.29
N LYS A 154 -5.52 -13.78 -27.20
CA LYS A 154 -6.93 -13.37 -27.26
C LYS A 154 -7.75 -13.56 -25.96
N SER A 155 -7.24 -14.28 -24.96
CA SER A 155 -7.91 -14.49 -23.67
C SER A 155 -7.74 -13.36 -22.64
N CYS A 156 -6.85 -12.38 -22.86
CA CYS A 156 -6.71 -11.22 -21.97
C CYS A 156 -7.49 -9.99 -22.46
N VAL A 157 -7.73 -9.86 -23.77
CA VAL A 157 -8.47 -8.72 -24.35
C VAL A 157 -9.95 -8.74 -23.97
N GLU A 158 -10.55 -9.92 -23.76
CA GLU A 158 -11.96 -10.03 -23.37
C GLU A 158 -12.25 -9.57 -21.93
N ARG A 159 -11.23 -9.50 -21.05
CA ARG A 159 -11.42 -9.13 -19.63
C ARG A 159 -11.24 -7.64 -19.34
N ALA A 160 -10.65 -6.87 -20.26
CA ALA A 160 -10.56 -5.42 -20.15
C ALA A 160 -11.85 -4.70 -20.61
N ILE A 161 -12.75 -5.39 -21.33
CA ILE A 161 -13.96 -4.80 -21.92
C ILE A 161 -15.18 -4.91 -20.97
N VAL A 162 -15.09 -5.62 -19.85
CA VAL A 162 -16.21 -5.70 -18.89
C VAL A 162 -16.16 -4.54 -17.89
N GLN A 163 -16.37 -3.34 -18.40
CA GLN A 163 -16.83 -2.20 -17.62
C GLN A 163 -17.57 -1.24 -18.56
N GLU A 164 -18.85 -1.55 -18.80
CA GLU A 164 -19.99 -0.62 -18.75
C GLU A 164 -21.22 -1.33 -19.34
N ALA A 165 -22.19 -1.62 -18.47
CA ALA A 165 -23.58 -1.93 -18.82
C ALA A 165 -24.48 -1.25 -17.78
#